data_AF-A0A949EWR0-F1
#
_entry.id   AF-A0A949EWR0-F1
#
_cell.length_a   1.000
_cell.length_b   1.000
_cell.length_c   1.000
_cell.angle_alpha   90.00
_cell.angle_beta   90.00
_cell.angle_gamma   90.00
#
_symmetry.space_group_name_H-M   'P 1'
#
loop_
_entity.id
_entity.type
_entity.pdbx_description
1 polymer ?
#
loop_
_entity_poly.entity_id
_entity_poly.type
_entity_poly.pdbx_seq_one_letter_code
_entity_poly.pdbx_strand_id
1 'polypeptide(L)'
;MIRLINILVTFFAGIIGFGLLFLILVLITIKINSIENNFFILALPVIFSPLYEELGRYFSILIWKIKVSYSFFFGFGWGVLEAIVRYINKGISVSVYPILIHIIAAIILCYFINKKKPVLGLLTAIAIHSGYNYLLYFLLGIK
;
A
#
# COMPACT_ATOMS: atom_id res chain seq x y z
N MET A 1 20.77 19.98 -4.08
CA MET A 1 21.24 18.75 -3.40
C MET A 1 20.25 18.24 -2.34
N ILE A 2 19.88 19.04 -1.32
CA ILE A 2 18.97 18.64 -0.23
C ILE A 2 17.59 18.13 -0.74
N ARG A 3 17.03 18.79 -1.77
CA ARG A 3 15.75 18.37 -2.36
C ARG A 3 15.80 16.99 -3.01
N LEU A 4 16.89 16.67 -3.72
CA LEU A 4 17.07 15.36 -4.35
C LEU A 4 17.22 14.26 -3.29
N ILE A 5 17.97 14.53 -2.22
CA ILE A 5 18.12 13.60 -1.10
C ILE A 5 16.75 13.31 -0.47
N ASN A 6 15.95 14.34 -0.19
CA ASN A 6 14.59 14.14 0.37
C ASN A 6 13.69 13.32 -0.56
N ILE A 7 13.79 13.52 -1.87
CA ILE A 7 13.05 12.73 -2.87
C ILE A 7 13.45 11.25 -2.78
N LEU A 8 14.74 10.96 -2.81
CA LEU A 8 15.25 9.59 -2.76
C LEU A 8 14.90 8.90 -1.44
N VAL A 9 15.13 9.57 -0.31
CA VAL A 9 14.78 9.04 1.02
C VAL A 9 13.30 8.71 1.10
N THR A 10 12.44 9.59 0.60
CA THR A 10 10.99 9.39 0.66
C THR A 10 10.53 8.26 -0.26
N PHE A 11 11.15 8.12 -1.44
CA PHE A 11 10.93 6.99 -2.34
C PHE A 11 11.33 5.65 -1.69
N PHE A 12 12.55 5.56 -1.16
CA PHE A 12 13.02 4.35 -0.49
C PHE A 12 12.24 4.04 0.80
N ALA A 13 11.78 5.05 1.54
CA ALA A 13 10.87 4.84 2.67
C ALA A 13 9.56 4.17 2.22
N GLY A 14 9.05 4.48 1.02
CA GLY A 14 7.91 3.80 0.42
C GLY A 14 8.18 2.32 0.14
N ILE A 15 9.34 2.02 -0.47
CA ILE A 15 9.80 0.64 -0.73
C ILE A 15 9.94 -0.14 0.58
N ILE A 16 10.64 0.43 1.57
CA ILE A 16 10.87 -0.23 2.86
C ILE A 16 9.54 -0.44 3.60
N GLY A 17 8.65 0.55 3.59
CA GLY A 17 7.34 0.45 4.22
C GLY A 17 6.49 -0.70 3.67
N PHE A 18 6.39 -0.82 2.35
CA PHE A 18 5.68 -1.94 1.73
C PHE A 18 6.39 -3.28 1.97
N GLY A 19 7.73 -3.31 1.88
CA GLY A 19 8.51 -4.52 2.13
C GLY A 19 8.32 -5.08 3.54
N LEU A 20 8.28 -4.22 4.56
CA LEU A 20 7.99 -4.61 5.94
C LEU A 20 6.57 -5.15 6.10
N LEU A 21 5.57 -4.49 5.49
CA LEU A 21 4.19 -4.98 5.48
C LEU A 21 4.12 -6.38 4.85
N PHE A 22 4.72 -6.55 3.68
CA PHE A 22 4.75 -7.83 2.96
C PHE A 22 5.40 -8.93 3.80
N LEU A 23 6.55 -8.64 4.42
CA LEU A 23 7.24 -9.60 5.30
C LEU A 23 6.36 -10.02 6.49
N ILE A 24 5.70 -9.07 7.15
CA ILE A 24 4.78 -9.35 8.27
C ILE A 24 3.65 -10.26 7.80
N LEU A 25 3.03 -9.96 6.65
CA LEU A 25 1.94 -10.77 6.09
C LEU A 25 2.41 -12.19 5.75
N VAL A 26 3.61 -12.35 5.17
CA VAL A 26 4.20 -13.67 4.88
C VAL A 26 4.46 -14.45 6.17
N LEU A 27 5.07 -13.83 7.18
CA LEU A 27 5.36 -14.49 8.46
C LEU A 27 4.09 -14.94 9.18
N ILE A 28 3.04 -14.11 9.16
CA ILE A 28 1.72 -14.46 9.68
C ILE A 28 1.16 -15.65 8.91
N THR A 29 1.24 -15.63 7.57
CA THR A 29 0.72 -16.71 6.72
C THR A 29 1.44 -18.04 6.99
N ILE A 30 2.77 -18.04 7.10
CA ILE A 30 3.55 -19.26 7.42
C ILE A 30 3.11 -19.85 8.76
N LYS A 31 2.92 -19.01 9.79
CA LYS A 31 2.48 -19.44 11.12
C LYS A 31 1.02 -19.91 11.16
N ILE A 32 0.16 -19.39 10.29
CA ILE A 32 -1.24 -19.81 10.21
C ILE A 32 -1.37 -21.10 9.38
N ASN A 33 -0.60 -21.28 8.31
CA ASN A 33 -0.61 -22.51 7.50
C ASN A 33 -0.13 -23.75 8.24
N SER A 34 0.56 -23.61 9.38
CA SER A 34 0.83 -24.73 10.29
C SER A 34 -0.38 -25.15 11.13
N ILE A 35 -1.51 -24.45 11.01
CA ILE A 35 -2.80 -24.74 11.63
C ILE A 35 -3.74 -25.13 10.47
N GLU A 36 -4.17 -26.38 10.40
CA GLU A 36 -4.80 -27.06 9.25
C GLU A 36 -6.18 -26.52 8.78
N ASN A 37 -6.41 -25.21 8.73
CA ASN A 37 -7.70 -24.62 8.36
C ASN A 37 -7.59 -23.74 7.10
N ASN A 38 -7.58 -24.40 5.94
CA ASN A 38 -7.36 -23.80 4.62
C ASN A 38 -8.46 -22.85 4.13
N PHE A 39 -9.66 -22.86 4.74
CA PHE A 39 -10.81 -22.14 4.19
C PHE A 39 -10.91 -20.67 4.63
N PHE A 40 -10.38 -20.31 5.81
CA PHE A 40 -10.40 -18.93 6.32
C PHE A 40 -9.27 -18.06 5.74
N ILE A 41 -8.24 -18.66 5.16
CA ILE A 41 -6.97 -18.01 4.77
C ILE A 41 -7.07 -17.31 3.41
N LEU A 42 -7.97 -17.75 2.53
CA LEU A 42 -8.06 -17.27 1.14
C LEU A 42 -9.06 -16.11 0.92
N ALA A 43 -10.06 -15.94 1.78
CA ALA A 43 -11.08 -14.91 1.63
C ALA A 43 -10.76 -13.59 2.36
N LEU A 44 -10.06 -13.67 3.50
CA LEU A 44 -9.61 -12.50 4.26
C LEU A 44 -8.70 -11.52 3.49
N PRO A 45 -7.76 -11.98 2.64
CA PRO A 45 -6.85 -11.07 1.94
C PRO A 45 -7.55 -10.14 0.96
N VAL A 46 -8.69 -10.50 0.35
CA VAL A 46 -9.30 -9.67 -0.71
C VAL A 46 -10.13 -8.52 -0.13
N ILE A 47 -10.81 -8.75 0.99
CA ILE A 47 -11.66 -7.76 1.66
C ILE A 47 -10.85 -6.90 2.65
N PHE A 48 -9.82 -7.48 3.27
CA PHE A 48 -8.97 -6.76 4.23
C PHE A 48 -7.63 -6.27 3.64
N SER A 49 -7.24 -6.61 2.41
CA SER A 49 -6.01 -6.09 1.76
C SER A 49 -5.95 -4.56 1.78
N PRO A 50 -7.00 -3.82 1.35
CA PRO A 50 -6.94 -2.37 1.38
C PRO A 50 -6.78 -1.83 2.81
N LEU A 51 -7.39 -2.49 3.80
CA LEU A 51 -7.25 -2.11 5.21
C LEU A 51 -5.80 -2.25 5.68
N TYR A 52 -5.17 -3.41 5.47
CA TYR A 52 -3.79 -3.65 5.92
C TYR A 52 -2.78 -2.78 5.16
N GLU A 53 -2.99 -2.58 3.87
CA GLU A 53 -2.12 -1.75 3.05
C GLU A 53 -2.19 -0.28 3.45
N GLU A 54 -3.39 0.26 3.67
CA GLU A 54 -3.53 1.66 4.10
C GLU A 54 -3.08 1.86 5.56
N LEU A 55 -3.27 0.88 6.45
CA LEU A 55 -2.70 0.92 7.80
C LEU A 55 -1.17 0.89 7.77
N GLY A 56 -0.58 -0.04 7.02
CA GLY A 56 0.87 -0.14 6.86
C GLY A 56 1.46 1.16 6.30
N ARG A 57 0.78 1.76 5.32
CA ARG A 57 1.17 3.04 4.74
C ARG A 57 1.06 4.17 5.74
N TYR A 58 -0.04 4.24 6.49
CA TYR A 58 -0.26 5.22 7.54
C TYR A 58 0.85 5.19 8.59
N PHE A 59 1.18 4.01 9.14
CA PHE A 59 2.27 3.89 10.12
C PHE A 59 3.63 4.24 9.54
N SER A 60 3.90 3.85 8.29
CA SER A 60 5.14 4.21 7.60
C SER A 60 5.26 5.73 7.44
N ILE A 61 4.19 6.43 7.03
CA ILE A 61 4.19 7.89 6.90
C ILE A 61 4.52 8.56 8.25
N LEU A 62 3.99 8.04 9.36
CA LEU A 62 4.28 8.55 10.70
C LEU A 62 5.72 8.30 11.14
N ILE A 63 6.24 7.09 10.95
CA ILE A 63 7.61 6.70 11.32
C ILE A 63 8.63 7.55 10.57
N TRP A 64 8.45 7.70 9.26
CA TRP A 64 9.37 8.44 8.39
C TRP A 64 9.08 9.95 8.34
N LYS A 65 8.05 10.42 9.04
CA LYS A 65 7.62 11.83 9.08
C LYS A 65 7.48 12.45 7.69
N ILE A 66 6.84 11.72 6.77
CA ILE A 66 6.72 12.12 5.37
C ILE A 66 5.86 13.39 5.27
N LYS A 67 6.43 14.44 4.64
CA LYS A 67 5.70 15.69 4.37
C LYS A 67 4.81 15.53 3.15
N VAL A 68 3.70 16.29 3.13
CA VAL A 68 2.78 16.35 1.98
C VAL A 68 3.52 16.61 0.66
N SER A 69 4.52 17.50 0.65
CA SER A 69 5.32 17.84 -0.53
C SER A 69 6.12 16.67 -1.13
N TYR A 70 6.33 15.59 -0.38
CA TYR A 70 7.05 14.39 -0.83
C TYR A 70 6.17 13.13 -0.89
N SER A 71 4.89 13.25 -0.53
CA SER A 71 3.93 12.14 -0.50
C SER A 71 3.80 11.40 -1.84
N PHE A 72 3.94 12.11 -2.96
CA PHE A 72 4.00 11.52 -4.30
C PHE A 72 5.11 10.46 -4.41
N PHE A 73 6.34 10.81 -4.02
CA PHE A 73 7.49 9.91 -4.14
C PHE A 73 7.37 8.71 -3.20
N PHE A 74 6.76 8.92 -2.03
CA PHE A 74 6.48 7.85 -1.08
C PHE A 74 5.49 6.83 -1.66
N GLY A 75 4.35 7.31 -2.16
CA GLY A 75 3.36 6.45 -2.80
C GLY A 75 3.89 5.78 -4.07
N PHE A 76 4.74 6.47 -4.83
CA PHE A 76 5.41 5.90 -5.99
C PHE A 76 6.34 4.73 -5.60
N GLY A 77 7.18 4.90 -4.57
CA GLY A 77 8.05 3.82 -4.07
C GLY A 77 7.27 2.62 -3.55
N TRP A 78 6.16 2.87 -2.83
CA TRP A 78 5.25 1.84 -2.37
C TRP A 78 4.67 1.03 -3.53
N GLY A 79 4.09 1.71 -4.52
CA GLY A 79 3.46 1.05 -5.66
C GLY A 79 4.43 0.36 -6.62
N VAL A 80 5.66 0.88 -6.77
CA VAL A 80 6.70 0.21 -7.56
C VAL A 80 7.05 -1.15 -6.94
N LEU A 81 7.26 -1.22 -5.63
CA LEU A 81 7.60 -2.49 -5.00
C LEU A 81 6.42 -3.47 -5.06
N GLU A 82 5.19 -3.00 -4.82
CA GLU A 82 4.00 -3.83 -4.94
C GLU A 82 3.82 -4.38 -6.36
N ALA A 83 4.05 -3.56 -7.39
CA ALA A 83 4.01 -3.99 -8.78
C ALA A 83 5.09 -5.04 -9.11
N ILE A 84 6.32 -4.89 -8.57
CA ILE A 84 7.39 -5.89 -8.69
C ILE A 84 6.97 -7.21 -8.04
N VAL A 85 6.44 -7.16 -6.82
CA VAL A 85 5.97 -8.36 -6.10
C VAL A 85 4.84 -9.05 -6.87
N ARG A 86 3.89 -8.29 -7.41
CA ARG A 86 2.81 -8.83 -8.26
C ARG A 86 3.34 -9.47 -9.54
N TYR A 87 4.31 -8.84 -10.20
CA TYR A 87 4.96 -9.38 -11.40
C TYR A 87 5.63 -10.72 -11.11
N ILE A 88 6.42 -10.80 -10.03
CA ILE A 88 7.13 -12.03 -9.62
C ILE A 88 6.12 -13.14 -9.27
N ASN A 89 5.05 -12.83 -8.54
CA ASN A 89 4.12 -13.83 -8.03
C ASN A 89 3.08 -14.31 -9.05
N LYS A 90 2.60 -13.43 -9.94
CA LYS A 90 1.49 -13.73 -10.85
C LYS A 90 1.91 -13.80 -12.33
N GLY A 91 3.14 -13.41 -12.69
CA GLY A 91 3.59 -13.36 -14.09
C GLY A 91 2.81 -12.35 -14.95
N ILE A 92 2.01 -11.47 -14.33
CA ILE A 92 1.19 -10.48 -15.02
C ILE A 92 2.08 -9.28 -15.36
N SER A 93 1.94 -8.75 -16.59
CA SER A 93 2.59 -7.50 -17.01
C SER A 93 2.42 -6.41 -15.94
N VAL A 94 3.50 -5.68 -15.63
CA VAL A 94 3.50 -4.55 -14.68
C VAL A 94 2.36 -3.60 -15.05
N SER A 95 1.23 -3.71 -14.35
CA SER A 95 0.14 -2.76 -14.56
C SER A 95 0.51 -1.49 -13.82
N VAL A 96 0.38 -0.35 -14.50
CA VAL A 96 0.66 0.98 -13.91
C VAL A 96 -0.44 1.38 -12.91
N TYR A 97 -1.58 0.70 -13.00
CA TYR A 97 -2.79 0.90 -12.22
C TYR A 97 -2.56 0.87 -10.69
N PRO A 98 -1.94 -0.17 -10.09
CA PRO A 98 -1.57 -0.18 -8.67
C PRO A 98 -0.69 1.00 -8.23
N ILE A 99 0.21 1.48 -9.09
CA ILE A 99 1.11 2.60 -8.72
C ILE A 99 0.29 3.89 -8.47
N LEU A 100 -0.72 4.14 -9.31
CA LEU A 100 -1.52 5.35 -9.22
C LEU A 100 -2.33 5.40 -7.93
N ILE A 101 -2.96 4.30 -7.53
CA ILE A 101 -3.77 4.26 -6.31
C ILE A 101 -2.91 4.50 -5.06
N HIS A 102 -1.69 3.96 -5.04
CA HIS A 102 -0.75 4.18 -3.94
C HIS A 102 -0.26 5.61 -3.83
N ILE A 103 -0.04 6.29 -4.95
CA ILE A 103 0.26 7.73 -4.98
C ILE A 103 -0.90 8.53 -4.39
N ILE A 104 -2.13 8.29 -4.86
CA ILE A 104 -3.32 9.03 -4.42
C ILE A 104 -3.53 8.85 -2.91
N ALA A 105 -3.50 7.62 -2.43
CA ALA A 105 -3.75 7.36 -1.02
C ALA A 105 -2.59 7.84 -0.11
N ALA A 106 -1.33 7.82 -0.58
CA ALA A 106 -0.22 8.48 0.14
C ALA A 106 -0.42 10.00 0.29
N ILE A 107 -0.89 10.67 -0.77
CA ILE A 107 -1.19 12.10 -0.75
C ILE A 107 -2.31 12.40 0.25
N ILE A 108 -3.41 11.62 0.21
CA ILE A 108 -4.55 11.75 1.12
C ILE A 108 -4.10 11.58 2.57
N LEU A 109 -3.40 10.48 2.88
CA LEU A 109 -2.92 10.22 4.24
C LEU A 109 -2.02 11.35 4.74
N CYS A 110 -1.02 11.77 3.96
CA CYS A 110 -0.12 12.86 4.36
C CYS A 110 -0.90 14.18 4.59
N TYR A 111 -1.87 14.50 3.72
CA TYR A 111 -2.69 15.71 3.84
C TYR A 111 -3.49 15.70 5.15
N PHE A 112 -4.21 14.61 5.42
CA PHE A 112 -5.08 14.51 6.60
C PHE A 112 -4.29 14.37 7.92
N ILE A 113 -3.13 13.69 7.91
CA ILE A 113 -2.19 13.68 9.04
C ILE A 113 -1.73 15.11 9.37
N ASN A 114 -1.33 15.87 8.35
CA ASN A 114 -0.90 17.27 8.53
C ASN A 114 -2.05 18.17 9.03
N LYS A 115 -3.30 17.85 8.69
CA LYS A 115 -4.51 18.53 9.20
C LYS A 115 -4.99 18.02 10.57
N LYS A 116 -4.23 17.14 11.24
CA LYS A 116 -4.60 16.51 12.51
C LYS A 116 -5.93 15.75 12.46
N LYS A 117 -6.29 15.21 11.29
CA LYS A 117 -7.48 14.37 11.06
C LYS A 117 -7.07 12.98 10.51
N PRO A 118 -6.13 12.26 11.15
CA PRO A 118 -5.53 11.05 10.59
C PRO A 118 -6.55 9.93 10.34
N VAL A 119 -7.53 9.76 11.24
CA VAL A 119 -8.57 8.74 11.12
C VAL A 119 -9.42 8.96 9.87
N LEU A 120 -9.82 10.20 9.59
CA LEU A 120 -10.57 10.54 8.39
C LEU A 120 -9.75 10.29 7.12
N GLY A 121 -8.46 10.62 7.16
CA GLY A 121 -7.53 10.30 6.07
C GLY A 121 -7.43 8.80 5.79
N LEU A 122 -7.31 8.00 6.85
CA LEU A 122 -7.24 6.54 6.75
C LEU A 122 -8.53 5.95 6.18
N LEU A 123 -9.70 6.35 6.69
CA LEU A 123 -10.99 5.90 6.16
C LEU A 123 -11.18 6.29 4.69
N THR A 124 -10.76 7.51 4.32
CA THR A 124 -10.82 7.99 2.93
C THR A 124 -9.91 7.17 2.01
N ALA A 125 -8.68 6.91 2.45
CA ALA A 125 -7.72 6.11 1.69
C ALA A 125 -8.23 4.67 1.49
N ILE A 126 -8.76 4.04 2.54
CA ILE A 126 -9.36 2.70 2.46
C ILE A 126 -10.54 2.70 1.49
N ALA A 127 -11.46 3.67 1.59
CA ALA A 127 -12.63 3.74 0.72
C ALA A 127 -12.24 3.87 -0.76
N ILE A 128 -11.27 4.75 -1.07
CA ILE A 128 -10.80 4.98 -2.44
C ILE A 128 -10.05 3.74 -2.97
N HIS A 129 -9.18 3.14 -2.15
CA HIS A 129 -8.45 1.94 -2.55
C HIS A 129 -9.38 0.74 -2.78
N SER A 130 -10.33 0.50 -1.87
CA SER A 130 -11.36 -0.53 -2.04
C SER A 130 -12.20 -0.28 -3.29
N GLY A 131 -12.64 0.96 -3.52
CA GLY A 131 -13.38 1.34 -4.73
C GLY A 131 -12.58 1.13 -6.02
N TYR A 132 -11.27 1.41 -5.97
CA TYR A 132 -10.36 1.17 -7.09
C TYR A 132 -10.21 -0.31 -7.41
N ASN A 133 -10.01 -1.16 -6.39
CA ASN A 133 -9.93 -2.60 -6.56
C ASN A 133 -11.25 -3.18 -7.09
N TYR A 134 -12.39 -2.69 -6.59
CA TYR A 134 -13.71 -3.06 -7.10
C TYR A 134 -13.87 -2.70 -8.58
N LEU A 135 -13.46 -1.49 -8.98
CA LEU A 135 -13.48 -1.04 -10.37
C LEU A 135 -12.65 -1.96 -11.29
N LEU A 136 -11.41 -2.28 -10.88
CA LEU A 136 -10.53 -3.15 -11.65
C LEU A 136 -11.10 -4.57 -11.80
N TYR A 137 -11.65 -5.12 -10.71
CA TYR A 137 -12.16 -6.48 -10.69
C TYR A 137 -13.47 -6.63 -11.50
N PHE A 138 -14.45 -5.76 -11.26
CA PHE A 138 -15.79 -5.91 -11.84
C PHE A 138 -15.94 -5.25 -13.22
N LEU A 139 -15.31 -4.10 -13.46
CA LEU A 139 -15.56 -3.34 -14.69
C LEU A 139 -14.51 -3.61 -15.76
N LEU A 140 -13.28 -3.92 -15.36
CA LEU A 140 -12.17 -4.15 -16.30
C LEU A 140 -11.77 -5.63 -16.41
N GLY A 141 -12.31 -6.51 -15.55
CA GLY A 141 -12.01 -7.94 -15.57
C GLY A 141 -10.55 -8.28 -15.26
N ILE A 142 -9.80 -7.35 -14.65
CA ILE A 142 -8.38 -7.51 -14.34
C ILE A 142 -8.25 -8.25 -12.99
N LYS A 143 -7.63 -9.45 -12.99
CA LYS A 143 -7.45 -10.35 -11.83
C LYS A 143 -6.04 -10.29 -11.21
#